data_AF-A0AAX6GQS6-F1
#
_entry.id   AF-A0AAX6GQS6-F1
#
_cell.length_a   1.000
_cell.length_b   1.000
_cell.length_c   1.000
_cell.angle_alpha   90.00
_cell.angle_beta   90.00
_cell.angle_gamma   90.00
#
_symmetry.space_group_name_H-M   'P 1'
#
loop_
_entity.id
_entity.type
_entity.pdbx_description
1 polymer ?
#
loop_
_entity_poly.entity_id
_entity_poly.type
_entity_poly.pdbx_seq_one_letter_code
_entity_poly.pdbx_strand_id
1 'polypeptide(L)'
;MRHPNLVMLIGACFKLSSPVYEFLLEGSLEDFLKNRPGLLTWQMRTRIVYEICSALIFLHSNKPQPLVHGDLKPANILLDSNFNSKLADFGLYRFYPKARTPWPSFRQQISKARNGT
;
A
#
# COMPACT_ATOMS: atom_id res chain seq x y z
N MET A 1 14.38 -2.21 1.50
CA MET A 1 13.34 -1.45 2.21
C MET A 1 12.35 -2.45 2.79
N ARG A 2 12.37 -2.67 4.10
CA ARG A 2 11.47 -3.61 4.79
C ARG A 2 11.03 -2.98 6.09
N HIS A 3 9.73 -2.98 6.34
CA HIS A 3 9.10 -2.44 7.54
C HIS A 3 7.79 -3.20 7.74
N PRO A 4 7.40 -3.55 8.98
CA PRO A 4 6.19 -4.34 9.23
C PRO A 4 4.91 -3.67 8.69
N ASN A 5 4.87 -2.33 8.68
CA ASN A 5 3.72 -1.55 8.20
C ASN A 5 3.89 -1.02 6.76
N LEU A 6 4.83 -1.58 5.98
CA LEU A 6 4.90 -1.34 4.55
C LEU A 6 4.56 -2.63 3.81
N VAL A 7 3.80 -2.52 2.72
CA VAL A 7 3.56 -3.66 1.83
C VAL A 7 4.88 -4.11 1.21
N MET A 8 5.17 -5.39 1.36
CA MET A 8 6.41 -6.00 0.89
C MET A 8 6.33 -6.33 -0.61
N LEU A 9 7.28 -5.80 -1.37
CA LEU A 9 7.58 -6.27 -2.72
C LEU A 9 8.25 -7.65 -2.61
N ILE A 10 7.61 -8.68 -3.16
CA ILE A 10 8.14 -10.05 -3.21
C ILE A 10 9.07 -10.20 -4.41
N GLY A 11 8.69 -9.63 -5.56
CA GLY A 11 9.48 -9.74 -6.79
C GLY A 11 8.89 -8.93 -7.94
N ALA A 12 9.34 -9.21 -9.15
CA ALA A 12 8.80 -8.61 -10.36
C ALA A 12 8.78 -9.60 -11.52
N CYS A 13 7.75 -9.54 -12.35
CA CYS A 13 7.69 -10.22 -13.63
C CYS A 13 8.23 -9.27 -14.71
N PHE A 14 9.42 -9.55 -15.24
CA PHE A 14 10.04 -8.72 -16.29
C PHE A 14 9.28 -8.76 -17.62
N LYS A 15 8.72 -9.91 -18.00
CA LYS A 15 7.98 -10.07 -19.27
C LYS A 15 6.73 -9.19 -19.33
N LEU A 16 6.08 -8.99 -18.20
CA LEU A 16 4.85 -8.21 -18.08
C LEU A 16 5.09 -6.82 -17.47
N SER A 17 6.33 -6.48 -17.11
CA SER A 17 6.66 -5.29 -16.33
C SER A 17 5.69 -5.11 -15.15
N SER A 18 5.52 -6.17 -14.35
CA SER A 18 4.57 -6.16 -13.23
C SER A 18 5.28 -6.47 -11.92
N PRO A 19 5.27 -5.54 -10.94
CA PRO A 19 5.69 -5.87 -9.58
C PRO A 19 4.74 -6.89 -8.95
N VAL A 20 5.26 -7.72 -8.05
CA VAL A 20 4.51 -8.72 -7.29
C VAL A 20 4.71 -8.42 -5.80
N TYR A 21 3.60 -8.19 -5.11
CA TYR A 21 3.57 -7.84 -3.69
C TYR A 21 2.98 -8.97 -2.85
N GLU A 22 3.19 -8.90 -1.53
CA GLU A 22 2.42 -9.72 -0.60
C GLU A 22 0.92 -9.44 -0.72
N PHE A 23 0.11 -10.47 -0.53
CA PHE A 23 -1.34 -10.37 -0.59
C PHE A 23 -1.93 -10.08 0.80
N LEU A 24 -2.80 -9.08 0.88
CA LEU A 24 -3.48 -8.67 2.12
C LEU A 24 -4.98 -8.95 1.99
N LEU A 25 -5.44 -9.95 2.75
CA LEU A 25 -6.75 -10.58 2.58
C LEU A 25 -7.93 -9.62 2.78
N GLU A 26 -7.84 -8.72 3.76
CA GLU A 26 -8.94 -7.82 4.11
C GLU A 26 -9.07 -6.62 3.15
N GLY A 27 -8.18 -6.53 2.16
CA GLY A 27 -8.21 -5.48 1.15
C GLY A 27 -7.83 -4.12 1.73
N SER A 28 -8.40 -3.05 1.17
CA SER A 28 -8.08 -1.68 1.59
C SER A 28 -8.95 -1.19 2.74
N LEU A 29 -8.43 -0.22 3.49
CA LEU A 29 -9.19 0.50 4.51
C LEU A 29 -10.40 1.22 3.87
N GLU A 30 -10.29 1.68 2.63
CA GLU A 30 -11.42 2.24 1.89
C GLU A 30 -12.56 1.22 1.71
N ASP A 31 -12.23 -0.01 1.28
CA ASP A 31 -13.20 -1.10 1.13
C ASP A 31 -13.82 -1.47 2.48
N PHE A 32 -13.01 -1.49 3.54
CA PHE A 32 -13.47 -1.80 4.88
C PHE A 32 -14.44 -0.74 5.40
N LEU A 33 -14.13 0.54 5.22
CA LEU A 33 -15.01 1.65 5.63
C LEU A 33 -16.34 1.66 4.87
N LYS A 34 -16.33 1.29 3.59
CA LYS A 34 -17.54 1.24 2.74
C LYS A 34 -18.43 0.05 3.06
N ASN A 35 -17.85 -1.15 3.15
CA ASN A 35 -18.61 -2.40 3.21
C ASN A 35 -18.92 -2.85 4.63
N ARG A 36 -18.20 -2.33 5.63
CA ARG A 36 -18.29 -2.76 7.03
C ARG A 36 -18.37 -1.57 7.99
N PRO A 37 -19.30 -0.61 7.77
CA PRO A 37 -19.42 0.54 8.66
C PRO A 37 -19.70 0.06 10.09
N GLY A 38 -18.92 0.57 11.05
CA GLY A 38 -19.08 0.26 12.48
C GLY A 38 -18.18 -0.86 13.02
N LEU A 39 -17.58 -1.70 12.18
CA LEU A 39 -16.63 -2.75 12.62
C LEU A 39 -15.27 -2.18 13.06
N LEU A 40 -14.97 -0.95 12.66
CA LEU A 40 -13.69 -0.31 12.95
C LEU A 40 -13.77 0.43 14.29
N THR A 41 -13.48 -0.30 15.36
CA THR A 41 -13.46 0.18 16.75
C THR A 41 -12.46 1.32 16.94
N TRP A 42 -12.59 2.11 18.00
CA TRP A 42 -11.64 3.18 18.30
C TRP A 42 -10.21 2.65 18.46
N GLN A 43 -10.06 1.49 19.10
CA GLN A 43 -8.79 0.80 19.28
C GLN A 43 -8.15 0.41 17.94
N MET A 44 -8.95 -0.05 16.97
CA MET A 44 -8.44 -0.32 15.62
C MET A 44 -8.03 0.97 14.91
N ARG A 45 -8.78 2.07 15.05
CA ARG A 45 -8.44 3.36 14.44
C ARG A 45 -7.10 3.88 14.93
N THR A 46 -6.90 3.90 16.24
CA THR A 46 -5.66 4.41 16.84
C THR A 46 -4.47 3.55 16.46
N ARG A 47 -4.65 2.23 16.43
CA ARG A 47 -3.63 1.29 15.95
C ARG A 47 -3.24 1.55 14.50
N ILE A 48 -4.22 1.65 13.59
CA ILE A 48 -3.97 1.90 12.16
C ILE A 48 -3.22 3.21 11.97
N VAL A 49 -3.61 4.28 12.67
CA VAL A 49 -2.89 5.57 12.62
C VAL A 49 -1.45 5.43 13.08
N TYR A 50 -1.21 4.74 14.19
CA TYR A 50 0.13 4.49 14.71
C TYR A 50 1.01 3.74 13.69
N GLU A 51 0.47 2.68 13.11
CA GLU A 51 1.16 1.84 12.12
C GLU A 51 1.49 2.62 10.83
N ILE A 52 0.57 3.45 10.34
CA ILE A 52 0.82 4.35 9.20
C ILE A 52 1.92 5.37 9.53
N CYS A 53 1.86 5.99 10.72
CA CYS A 53 2.90 6.92 11.17
C CYS A 53 4.28 6.24 11.25
N SER A 54 4.33 5.00 11.75
CA SER A 54 5.56 4.20 11.81
C SER A 54 6.15 3.96 10.42
N ALA A 55 5.32 3.57 9.45
CA ALA A 55 5.71 3.43 8.05
C ALA A 55 6.22 4.74 7.44
N LEU A 56 5.54 5.86 7.67
CA LEU A 56 5.93 7.17 7.15
C LEU A 56 7.25 7.66 7.75
N ILE A 57 7.46 7.49 9.06
CA ILE A 57 8.73 7.80 9.73
C ILE A 57 9.86 7.00 9.09
N PHE A 58 9.65 5.69 8.87
CA PHE A 58 10.64 4.85 8.20
C PHE A 58 10.96 5.34 6.79
N LEU A 59 9.95 5.68 5.98
CA LEU A 59 10.14 6.22 4.63
C LEU A 59 10.92 7.55 4.65
N HIS A 60 10.51 8.50 5.48
CA HIS A 60 11.13 9.82 5.60
C HIS A 60 12.55 9.76 6.19
N SER A 61 12.88 8.72 6.96
CA SER A 61 14.22 8.54 7.54
C SER A 61 15.25 8.00 6.55
N ASN A 62 14.85 7.59 5.33
CA ASN A 62 15.80 7.11 4.33
C ASN A 62 16.79 8.21 3.91
N LYS A 63 18.06 7.82 3.75
CA LYS A 63 19.18 8.70 3.36
C LYS A 63 19.86 8.18 2.08
N PRO A 64 20.48 9.05 1.27
CA PRO A 64 20.63 10.50 1.44
C PRO A 64 19.33 11.28 1.18
N GLN A 65 18.40 10.70 0.43
CA GLN A 65 17.13 11.34 0.10
C GLN A 65 15.97 10.64 0.82
N PRO A 66 15.17 11.38 1.61
CA PRO A 66 13.92 10.90 2.18
C PRO A 66 12.95 10.38 1.12
N LEU A 67 12.20 9.32 1.45
CA LEU A 67 11.13 8.82 0.61
C LEU A 67 9.80 9.43 1.04
N VAL A 68 9.19 10.25 0.19
CA VAL A 68 7.86 10.83 0.44
C VAL A 68 6.81 9.91 -0.18
N HIS A 69 5.77 9.54 0.57
CA HIS A 69 4.73 8.65 0.04
C HIS A 69 4.03 9.23 -1.21
N GLY A 70 3.56 10.47 -1.13
CA GLY A 70 2.98 11.22 -2.26
C GLY A 70 1.49 10.97 -2.55
N ASP A 71 0.94 9.80 -2.19
CA ASP A 71 -0.47 9.44 -2.44
C ASP A 71 -1.16 8.81 -1.21
N LEU A 72 -1.04 9.43 -0.03
CA LEU A 72 -1.59 8.85 1.20
C LEU A 72 -3.12 8.98 1.22
N LYS A 73 -3.82 7.84 1.18
CA LYS A 73 -5.30 7.76 1.22
C LYS A 73 -5.75 6.38 1.72
N PRO A 74 -7.03 6.22 2.15
CA PRO A 74 -7.55 4.94 2.63
C PRO A 74 -7.40 3.77 1.65
N ALA A 75 -7.46 4.03 0.34
CA ALA A 75 -7.29 3.00 -0.69
C ALA A 75 -5.87 2.39 -0.72
N ASN A 76 -4.86 3.12 -0.21
CA ASN A 76 -3.46 2.69 -0.18
C ASN A 76 -3.05 2.15 1.20
N ILE A 77 -4.00 2.02 2.13
CA ILE A 77 -3.79 1.39 3.43
C ILE A 77 -4.47 0.03 3.35
N LEU A 78 -3.68 -1.03 3.36
CA LEU A 78 -4.17 -2.41 3.27
C LEU A 78 -4.18 -3.07 4.64
N LEU A 79 -5.10 -4.02 4.82
CA LEU A 79 -5.32 -4.72 6.06
C LEU A 79 -5.00 -6.21 5.90
N ASP A 80 -4.17 -6.75 6.78
CA ASP A 80 -3.92 -8.19 6.85
C ASP A 80 -5.07 -8.92 7.56
N SER A 81 -4.97 -10.25 7.67
CA SER A 81 -6.01 -11.08 8.32
C SER A 81 -6.22 -10.78 9.81
N ASN A 82 -5.30 -10.06 10.45
CA ASN A 82 -5.38 -9.64 11.85
C ASN A 82 -5.76 -8.16 11.97
N PHE A 83 -6.18 -7.52 10.87
CA PHE A 83 -6.47 -6.08 10.78
C PHE A 83 -5.28 -5.18 11.12
N ASN A 84 -4.06 -5.69 10.98
CA ASN A 84 -2.87 -4.84 11.02
C ASN A 84 -2.76 -4.11 9.69
N SER A 85 -2.37 -2.84 9.72
CA SER A 85 -2.26 -2.01 8.54
C SER A 85 -0.86 -2.03 7.92
N LYS A 86 -0.84 -2.04 6.58
CA LYS A 86 0.34 -1.86 5.75
C LYS A 86 0.10 -0.79 4.70
N LEU A 87 1.02 0.15 4.59
CA LEU A 87 0.99 1.21 3.60
C LEU A 87 1.54 0.68 2.26
N ALA A 88 0.73 0.81 1.21
CA ALA A 88 0.99 0.40 -0.17
C ALA A 88 1.36 1.59 -1.06
N ASP A 89 1.68 1.35 -2.33
CA ASP A 89 1.86 2.39 -3.37
C ASP A 89 2.90 3.49 -3.06
N PHE A 90 3.85 3.22 -2.15
CA PHE A 90 4.96 4.13 -1.86
C PHE A 90 6.09 3.98 -2.90
N GLY A 91 6.87 5.04 -3.09
CA GLY A 91 8.08 5.00 -3.93
C GLY A 91 7.83 5.08 -5.44
N LEU A 92 6.59 4.95 -5.91
CA LEU A 92 6.24 5.12 -7.34
C LEU A 92 6.58 6.53 -7.85
N TYR A 93 6.55 7.54 -6.97
CA TYR A 93 6.87 8.93 -7.31
C TYR A 93 8.32 9.13 -7.79
N ARG A 94 9.29 8.29 -7.37
CA ARG A 94 10.69 8.34 -7.86
C ARG A 94 10.86 7.70 -9.23
N PHE A 95 9.94 6.82 -9.62
CA PHE A 95 10.00 6.06 -10.86
C PHE A 95 9.13 6.63 -11.96
N TYR A 96 8.42 7.76 -11.75
CA TYR A 96 7.90 8.54 -12.86
C TYR A 96 9.10 9.15 -13.59
N PRO A 97 9.50 8.62 -14.76
CA PRO A 97 10.34 9.42 -15.62
C PRO A 97 9.49 10.64 -15.98
N LYS A 98 10.08 11.82 -16.13
CA LYS A 98 9.39 12.95 -16.78
C LYS A 98 8.87 12.61 -18.19
N ALA A 99 9.13 11.41 -18.71
CA ALA A 99 8.66 10.89 -19.98
C ALA A 99 7.93 9.53 -19.83
N ARG A 100 6.61 9.58 -20.07
CA ARG A 100 5.74 8.61 -20.78
C ARG A 100 6.00 7.10 -20.58
N THR A 101 5.41 6.54 -19.53
CA THR A 101 4.31 5.53 -19.56
C THR A 101 3.89 5.24 -18.11
N PRO A 102 2.60 5.33 -17.73
CA PRO A 102 2.20 5.10 -16.34
C PRO A 102 2.29 3.60 -16.01
N TRP A 103 3.07 3.25 -15.00
CA TRP A 103 2.97 1.94 -14.36
C TRP A 103 1.53 1.79 -13.81
N PRO A 104 0.85 0.65 -14.05
CA PRO A 104 -0.46 0.41 -13.46
C PRO A 104 -0.35 0.50 -11.94
N SER A 105 -1.10 1.40 -11.32
CA SER A 105 -1.15 1.49 -9.86
C SER A 105 -1.56 0.15 -9.27
N PHE A 106 -1.15 -0.13 -8.03
CA PHE A 106 -1.49 -1.37 -7.33
C PHE A 106 -3.00 -1.69 -7.36
N ARG A 107 -3.85 -0.64 -7.34
CA ARG A 107 -5.31 -0.75 -7.54
C ARG A 107 -5.70 -1.41 -8.86
N GLN A 108 -5.04 -1.10 -9.97
CA GLN A 108 -5.33 -1.69 -11.28
C GLN A 108 -4.91 -3.17 -11.35
N GLN A 109 -3.96 -3.59 -10.51
CA GLN A 109 -3.51 -4.98 -10.45
C GLN A 109 -4.46 -5.83 -9.58
N ILE A 110 -4.93 -5.29 -8.45
CA ILE A 110 -5.94 -5.96 -7.61
C ILE A 110 -7.26 -6.13 -8.35
N SER A 111 -7.74 -5.09 -9.06
CA SER A 111 -9.01 -5.20 -9.80
C SER A 111 -8.96 -6.28 -10.88
N LYS A 112 -7.80 -6.44 -11.55
CA LYS A 112 -7.59 -7.51 -12.52
C LYS A 112 -7.55 -8.89 -11.87
N ALA A 113 -6.84 -9.04 -10.76
CA ALA A 113 -6.77 -10.30 -10.02
C ALA A 113 -8.13 -10.76 -9.47
N ARG A 114 -8.99 -9.82 -9.05
CA ARG A 114 -10.36 -10.13 -8.58
C ARG A 114 -11.33 -10.45 -9.73
N ASN A 115 -11.10 -9.93 -10.94
CA ASN A 115 -12.04 -10.05 -12.05
C ASN A 115 -11.70 -11.14 -13.08
N GLY A 116 -10.61 -11.90 -12.89
CA GLY A 116 -10.35 -13.12 -13.66
C GLY A 116 -10.20 -12.92 -15.18
N THR A 117 -9.58 -11.82 -15.63
CA THR A 117 -9.21 -11.61 -17.04
C THR A 117 -7.74 -11.29 -17.18
#